data_AF-A0A4D4JB16-F1
#
_entry.id   AF-A0A4D4JB16-F1
#
_cell.length_a   1.000
_cell.length_b   1.000
_cell.length_c   1.000
_cell.angle_alpha   90.00
_cell.angle_beta   90.00
_cell.angle_gamma   90.00
#
_symmetry.space_group_name_H-M   'P 1'
#
loop_
_entity.id
_entity.type
_entity.pdbx_description
1 polymer ?
#
loop_
_entity_poly.entity_id
_entity_poly.type
_entity_poly.pdbx_seq_one_letter_code
_entity_poly.pdbx_strand_id
1 'polypeptide(L)'
;MEQLVVDFAALEEATDSLTNHIDATEEKLNRVEQIVIDLESSWEGAAHEGFRATVAEWSSAARDLHTQLRRIRDFVVTAHGNHASAVHTNIGIWRV
;
A
#
# COMPACT_ATOMS: atom_id res chain seq x y z
N MET A 1 -29.19 16.97 -4.21
CA MET A 1 -28.65 15.64 -4.53
C MET A 1 -27.20 15.69 -5.02
N GLU A 2 -26.49 16.82 -4.97
CA GLU A 2 -25.14 16.95 -5.56
C GLU A 2 -24.00 16.56 -4.61
N GLN A 3 -24.23 16.60 -3.30
CA GLN A 3 -23.19 16.39 -2.28
C GLN A 3 -22.61 14.96 -2.31
N LEU A 4 -23.46 13.96 -2.53
CA LEU A 4 -23.07 12.55 -2.50
C LEU A 4 -22.18 12.13 -3.69
N VAL A 5 -22.31 12.80 -4.84
CA VAL A 5 -21.51 12.52 -6.05
C VAL A 5 -20.12 13.15 -5.95
N VAL A 6 -20.04 14.36 -5.37
CA VAL A 6 -18.77 15.05 -5.11
C VAL A 6 -17.93 14.28 -4.09
N ASP A 7 -18.55 13.77 -3.03
CA ASP A 7 -17.87 12.94 -2.02
C ASP A 7 -17.31 11.64 -2.61
N PHE A 8 -17.98 11.07 -3.62
CA PHE A 8 -17.54 9.83 -4.27
C PHE A 8 -16.29 10.05 -5.13
N ALA A 9 -16.26 11.11 -5.93
CA ALA A 9 -15.09 11.46 -6.75
C ALA A 9 -13.86 11.77 -5.87
N ALA A 10 -14.06 12.45 -4.74
CA ALA A 10 -12.99 12.73 -3.78
C ALA A 10 -12.44 11.43 -3.14
N LEU A 11 -13.30 10.44 -2.88
CA LEU A 11 -12.88 9.14 -2.35
C LEU A 11 -12.09 8.32 -3.38
N GLU A 12 -12.49 8.37 -4.66
CA GLU A 12 -11.76 7.74 -5.77
C GLU A 12 -10.35 8.34 -5.90
N GLU A 13 -10.25 9.67 -5.96
CA GLU A 13 -8.97 10.38 -6.03
C GLU A 13 -8.05 10.06 -4.84
N ALA A 14 -8.61 10.00 -3.61
CA ALA A 14 -7.86 9.61 -2.43
C ALA A 14 -7.35 8.16 -2.49
N THR A 15 -8.13 7.26 -3.10
CA THR A 15 -7.76 5.84 -3.28
C THR A 15 -6.61 5.70 -4.28
N ASP A 16 -6.67 6.42 -5.39
CA ASP A 16 -5.63 6.44 -6.41
C ASP A 16 -4.33 7.04 -5.87
N SER A 17 -4.43 8.16 -5.14
CA SER A 17 -3.29 8.80 -4.48
C SER A 17 -2.62 7.87 -3.46
N LEU A 18 -3.42 7.15 -2.67
CA LEU A 18 -2.92 6.17 -1.70
C LEU A 18 -2.22 5.00 -2.41
N THR A 19 -2.80 4.47 -3.50
CA THR A 19 -2.20 3.39 -4.28
C THR A 19 -0.86 3.81 -4.88
N ASN A 20 -0.78 5.01 -5.47
CA ASN A 20 0.48 5.55 -6.00
C ASN A 20 1.56 5.69 -4.91
N HIS A 21 1.18 6.11 -3.70
CA HIS A 21 2.12 6.20 -2.57
C HIS A 21 2.61 4.83 -2.11
N ILE A 22 1.74 3.82 -2.13
CA ILE A 22 2.09 2.44 -1.81
C ILE A 22 3.13 1.94 -2.81
N ASP A 23 2.85 2.06 -4.10
CA ASP A 23 3.74 1.59 -5.17
C ASP A 23 5.11 2.28 -5.10
N ALA A 24 5.13 3.60 -4.88
CA ALA A 24 6.37 4.35 -4.72
C ALA A 24 7.17 3.94 -3.46
N THR A 25 6.48 3.53 -2.40
CA THR A 25 7.12 3.02 -1.18
C THR A 25 7.71 1.63 -1.43
N GLU A 26 6.98 0.75 -2.10
CA GLU A 26 7.44 -0.58 -2.49
C GLU A 26 8.69 -0.51 -3.37
N GLU A 27 8.70 0.40 -4.36
CA GLU A 27 9.85 0.58 -5.25
C GLU A 27 11.11 1.03 -4.47
N LYS A 28 10.94 1.90 -3.46
CA LYS A 28 12.05 2.34 -2.59
C LYS A 28 12.55 1.20 -1.69
N LEU A 29 11.64 0.41 -1.12
CA LEU A 29 12.02 -0.76 -0.33
C LEU A 29 12.82 -1.74 -1.20
N ASN A 30 12.32 -2.10 -2.38
CA ASN A 30 13.03 -3.01 -3.29
C ASN A 30 14.43 -2.49 -3.67
N ARG A 31 14.57 -1.18 -3.91
CA ARG A 31 15.89 -0.57 -4.17
C ARG A 31 16.85 -0.73 -3.00
N VAL A 32 16.38 -0.51 -1.77
CA VAL A 32 17.21 -0.69 -0.58
C VAL A 32 17.60 -2.16 -0.40
N GLU A 33 16.69 -3.11 -0.66
CA GLU A 33 16.99 -4.55 -0.62
C GLU A 33 18.12 -4.92 -1.59
N GLN A 34 18.05 -4.42 -2.82
CA GLN A 34 19.09 -4.66 -3.83
C GLN A 34 20.45 -4.07 -3.42
N ILE A 35 20.46 -2.82 -2.93
CA ILE A 35 21.69 -2.20 -2.42
C ILE A 35 22.30 -3.03 -1.29
N VAL A 36 21.45 -3.54 -0.39
CA VAL A 36 21.88 -4.35 0.75
C VAL A 36 22.47 -5.69 0.31
N ILE A 37 21.84 -6.38 -0.66
CA ILE A 37 22.35 -7.62 -1.27
C ILE A 37 23.70 -7.37 -1.96
N ASP A 38 23.81 -6.28 -2.71
CA ASP A 38 25.06 -5.90 -3.38
C ASP A 38 26.17 -5.64 -2.36
N LEU A 39 25.85 -4.93 -1.26
CA LEU A 39 26.80 -4.71 -0.17
C LEU A 39 27.21 -6.02 0.52
N GLU A 40 26.28 -6.95 0.75
CA GLU A 40 26.58 -8.27 1.32
C GLU A 40 27.62 -9.01 0.48
N SER A 41 27.49 -8.96 -0.85
CA SER A 41 28.43 -9.59 -1.77
C SER A 41 29.85 -8.99 -1.74
N SER A 42 29.97 -7.74 -1.27
CA SER A 42 31.23 -6.99 -1.21
C SER A 42 31.97 -7.09 0.12
N TRP A 43 31.30 -7.53 1.20
CA TRP A 43 31.85 -7.59 2.54
C TRP A 43 32.27 -9.02 2.93
N GLU A 44 33.57 -9.32 2.82
CA GLU A 44 34.18 -10.55 3.33
C GLU A 44 34.71 -10.39 4.78
N GLY A 45 34.51 -11.39 5.64
CA GLY A 45 35.12 -11.48 6.98
C GLY A 45 34.16 -11.27 8.17
N ALA A 46 34.70 -11.01 9.36
CA ALA A 46 33.99 -11.03 10.65
C ALA A 46 32.85 -9.99 10.81
N ALA A 47 32.74 -9.01 9.91
CA ALA A 47 31.62 -8.05 9.87
C ALA A 47 30.33 -8.64 9.24
N HIS A 48 30.42 -9.82 8.63
CA HIS A 48 29.35 -10.44 7.85
C HIS A 48 28.15 -10.88 8.70
N GLU A 49 28.35 -11.45 9.90
CA GLU A 49 27.24 -11.93 10.74
C GLU A 49 26.35 -10.79 11.25
N GLY A 50 26.94 -9.70 11.75
CA GLY A 50 26.20 -8.53 12.23
C GLY A 50 25.44 -7.85 11.09
N PHE A 51 26.07 -7.72 9.92
CA PHE A 51 25.43 -7.18 8.73
C PHE A 51 24.21 -8.03 8.33
N ARG A 52 24.37 -9.36 8.21
CA ARG A 52 23.26 -10.27 7.85
C ARG A 52 22.07 -10.19 8.80
N ALA A 53 22.31 -10.02 10.10
CA ALA A 53 21.23 -9.85 11.08
C ALA A 53 20.44 -8.56 10.80
N THR A 54 21.14 -7.44 10.54
CA THR A 54 20.51 -6.16 10.17
C THR A 54 19.74 -6.25 8.86
N VAL A 55 20.30 -6.93 7.84
CA VAL A 55 19.62 -7.19 6.56
C VAL A 55 18.32 -7.97 6.78
N ALA A 56 18.36 -9.01 7.59
CA ALA A 56 17.21 -9.86 7.86
C ALA A 56 16.09 -9.09 8.59
N GLU A 57 16.43 -8.29 9.59
CA GLU A 57 15.48 -7.45 10.32
C GLU A 57 14.83 -6.40 9.40
N TRP A 58 15.65 -5.69 8.62
CA TRP A 58 15.17 -4.70 7.65
C TRP A 58 14.22 -5.34 6.62
N SER A 59 14.59 -6.51 6.08
CA SER A 59 13.77 -7.24 5.10
C SER A 59 12.42 -7.69 5.70
N SER A 60 12.41 -8.10 6.97
CA SER A 60 11.19 -8.46 7.69
C SER A 60 10.27 -7.26 7.84
N ALA A 61 10.80 -6.13 8.29
CA ALA A 61 10.04 -4.89 8.47
C ALA A 61 9.46 -4.36 7.14
N ALA A 62 10.21 -4.47 6.05
CA ALA A 62 9.75 -4.10 4.71
C ALA A 62 8.55 -4.94 4.25
N ARG A 63 8.61 -6.27 4.44
CA ARG A 63 7.51 -7.20 4.11
C ARG A 63 6.26 -6.96 4.94
N ASP A 64 6.44 -6.64 6.23
CA ASP A 64 5.34 -6.29 7.12
C ASP A 64 4.66 -5.00 6.67
N LEU A 65 5.45 -3.95 6.36
CA LEU A 65 4.93 -2.69 5.84
C LEU A 65 4.12 -2.90 4.56
N HIS A 66 4.67 -3.66 3.60
CA HIS A 66 3.98 -4.02 2.36
C HIS A 66 2.66 -4.76 2.61
N THR A 67 2.63 -5.66 3.58
CA THR A 67 1.42 -6.37 3.98
C THR A 67 0.37 -5.43 4.58
N GLN A 68 0.77 -4.49 5.43
CA GLN A 68 -0.17 -3.50 6.00
C GLN A 68 -0.70 -2.56 4.93
N LEU A 69 0.14 -2.07 4.01
CA LEU A 69 -0.29 -1.20 2.92
C LEU A 69 -1.32 -1.87 2.01
N ARG A 70 -1.13 -3.15 1.67
CA ARG A 70 -2.15 -3.92 0.92
C ARG A 70 -3.46 -4.06 1.68
N ARG A 71 -3.42 -4.32 2.99
CA ARG A 71 -4.64 -4.39 3.82
C ARG A 71 -5.39 -3.05 3.83
N ILE A 72 -4.67 -1.93 3.91
CA ILE A 72 -5.27 -0.59 3.84
C ILE A 72 -5.93 -0.40 2.48
N ARG A 73 -5.24 -0.75 1.38
CA ARG A 73 -5.81 -0.68 0.03
C ARG A 73 -7.06 -1.51 -0.11
N ASP A 74 -7.03 -2.78 0.32
CA ASP A 74 -8.19 -3.69 0.24
C ASP A 74 -9.37 -3.15 1.06
N PHE A 75 -9.10 -2.60 2.24
CA PHE A 75 -10.12 -1.95 3.07
C PHE A 75 -10.74 -0.74 2.37
N VAL A 76 -9.93 0.14 1.79
CA VAL A 76 -10.40 1.33 1.07
C VAL A 76 -11.24 0.93 -0.15
N VAL A 77 -10.76 -0.01 -0.97
CA VAL A 77 -11.50 -0.53 -2.14
C VAL A 77 -12.82 -1.19 -1.73
N THR A 78 -12.81 -1.98 -0.65
CA THR A 78 -14.02 -2.64 -0.15
C THR A 78 -15.03 -1.62 0.41
N ALA A 79 -14.56 -0.65 1.18
CA ALA A 79 -15.39 0.43 1.70
C ALA A 79 -16.02 1.24 0.56
N HIS A 80 -15.22 1.55 -0.47
CA HIS A 80 -15.66 2.22 -1.69
C HIS A 80 -16.75 1.42 -2.42
N GLY A 81 -16.52 0.13 -2.70
CA GLY A 81 -17.50 -0.73 -3.40
C GLY A 81 -18.82 -0.90 -2.64
N ASN A 82 -18.75 -1.06 -1.32
CA ASN A 82 -19.93 -1.16 -0.47
C ASN A 82 -20.73 0.15 -0.44
N HIS A 83 -20.06 1.31 -0.34
CA HIS A 83 -20.73 2.61 -0.39
C HIS A 83 -21.34 2.89 -1.77
N ALA A 84 -20.62 2.64 -2.86
CA ALA A 84 -21.13 2.83 -4.22
C ALA A 84 -22.42 2.03 -4.47
N SER A 85 -22.43 0.76 -4.06
CA SER A 85 -23.58 -0.14 -4.20
C SER A 85 -24.78 0.32 -3.35
N ALA A 86 -24.53 0.75 -2.11
CA ALA A 86 -25.58 1.27 -1.22
C ALA A 86 -26.21 2.56 -1.76
N VAL A 87 -25.40 3.45 -2.33
CA VAL A 87 -25.88 4.66 -3.00
C VAL A 87 -26.72 4.29 -4.22
N HIS A 88 -26.17 3.50 -5.15
CA HIS A 88 -26.86 3.07 -6.37
C HIS A 88 -28.23 2.42 -6.08
N THR A 89 -28.27 1.56 -5.07
CA THR A 89 -29.51 0.90 -4.62
C THR A 89 -30.51 1.92 -4.10
N ASN A 90 -30.08 2.87 -3.26
CA ASN A 90 -30.96 3.94 -2.76
C ASN A 90 -31.54 4.78 -3.89
N ILE A 91 -30.70 5.33 -4.79
CA ILE A 91 -31.22 6.12 -5.93
C ILE A 91 -32.12 5.32 -6.86
N GLY A 92 -31.94 3.99 -6.96
CA GLY A 92 -32.87 3.11 -7.66
C GLY A 92 -34.23 2.97 -6.98
N ILE A 93 -34.27 2.93 -5.64
CA ILE A 93 -35.50 2.85 -4.83
C ILE A 93 -36.29 4.16 -4.90
N TRP A 94 -35.61 5.31 -4.86
CA TRP A 94 -36.26 6.64 -4.85
C TRP A 94 -36.62 7.19 -6.24
N ARG A 95 -36.34 6.44 -7.31
CA ARG A 95 -36.73 6.77 -8.70
C ARG A 95 -37.97 6.00 -9.18
N VAL A 96 -38.66 5.30 -8.28
CA VAL A 96 -39.98 4.69 -8.51
C VAL A 96 -41.07 5.55 -7.88
#